data_AF-A0A662HEM7-F1
#
_entry.id   AF-A0A662HEM7-F1
#
_cell.length_a   1.000
_cell.length_b   1.000
_cell.length_c   1.000
_cell.angle_alpha   90.00
_cell.angle_beta   90.00
_cell.angle_gamma   90.00
#
_symmetry.space_group_name_H-M   'P 1'
#
loop_
_entity.id
_entity.type
_entity.pdbx_description
1 polymer ?
#
loop_
_entity_poly.entity_id
_entity_poly.type
_entity_poly.pdbx_seq_one_letter_code
_entity_poly.pdbx_strand_id
1 'polypeptide(L)'
;MFLKEMKSASIILERGACSWGRCYFCGWGKRFVDVTEEELRRKFTRFLEKNVKRRKVKVVKIFSSGSFLDEKQFSRDFVKFCIEKAKEAGAKAIVIESRPEFVQDSVLEYINVEGIEIHVAIGLELADDEVLLKYYRKGLSVRDYLRAVETLKRHAFKVRTYILVNGHPILQDLKLQREILEKTMDLVLKVSDTVVIINAYPHMKSELWEDWINLKWKPLDEEQFMDLVKEWINDPRVEIDFNNLNFIPRFPKEKMIYLKGVGREYLVHPYYEVWQDYFVRFYKPPPEKEYLLFVPCSYKKPYTRSRTWRAFLGRISGFPFFKKIHVVAVSSPGVIPYEYINYYPFNAYDWPEWLETPEIKKEYIEVTTERVKKYIEKHGHRYKLFFVYLRPDSESIQAIRKAFKQLKLENKLIETLPEEIYQKIKEFKPALAHPDAVEELVRTLKMKIK
;
A
#
# COMPACT_ATOMS: atom_id res chain seq x y z
N MET A 1 -9.97 31.53 -2.24
CA MET A 1 -10.39 30.21 -1.70
C MET A 1 -9.37 29.21 -2.19
N PHE A 2 -8.72 28.48 -1.29
CA PHE A 2 -7.63 27.58 -1.70
C PHE A 2 -8.20 26.34 -2.39
N LEU A 3 -7.49 25.81 -3.38
CA LEU A 3 -7.88 24.62 -4.13
C LEU A 3 -8.15 23.41 -3.22
N LYS A 4 -7.48 23.38 -2.06
CA LYS A 4 -7.63 22.43 -0.95
C LYS A 4 -9.04 22.41 -0.32
N GLU A 5 -9.73 23.54 -0.29
CA GLU A 5 -11.05 23.70 0.36
C GLU A 5 -12.21 23.36 -0.58
N MET A 6 -11.94 23.23 -1.88
CA MET A 6 -12.95 23.01 -2.90
C MET A 6 -13.18 21.52 -3.12
N LYS A 7 -14.46 21.14 -3.21
CA LYS A 7 -14.84 19.76 -3.56
C LYS A 7 -14.21 19.37 -4.90
N SER A 8 -13.35 18.37 -4.88
CA SER A 8 -12.58 17.91 -6.03
C SER A 8 -12.95 16.48 -6.45
N ALA A 9 -12.69 16.14 -7.71
CA ALA A 9 -12.71 14.76 -8.19
C ALA A 9 -11.56 14.53 -9.16
N SER A 10 -11.04 13.30 -9.13
CA SER A 10 -9.86 12.89 -9.88
C SER A 10 -10.21 11.88 -10.96
N ILE A 11 -9.53 11.97 -12.11
CA ILE A 11 -9.59 10.98 -13.19
C ILE A 11 -8.17 10.68 -13.69
N ILE A 12 -7.92 9.41 -13.99
CA ILE A 12 -6.70 8.96 -14.67
C ILE A 12 -6.98 8.87 -16.17
N LEU A 13 -6.22 9.63 -16.96
CA LEU A 13 -6.19 9.57 -18.43
C LEU A 13 -4.78 9.17 -18.85
N GLU A 14 -4.63 7.97 -19.43
CA GLU A 14 -3.35 7.42 -19.86
C GLU A 14 -3.40 7.12 -21.35
N ARG A 15 -2.34 7.52 -22.07
CA ARG A 15 -2.12 7.22 -23.48
C ARG A 15 -0.63 7.24 -23.78
N GLY A 16 -0.17 6.31 -24.61
CA GLY A 16 1.25 6.15 -24.94
C GLY A 16 2.08 5.76 -23.72
N ALA A 17 3.31 6.27 -23.67
CA ALA A 17 4.23 6.11 -22.55
C ALA A 17 4.84 7.47 -22.18
N CYS A 18 5.31 7.61 -20.94
CA CYS A 18 6.05 8.80 -20.54
C CYS A 18 7.33 8.94 -21.38
N SER A 19 7.54 10.12 -21.96
CA SER A 19 8.74 10.45 -22.76
C SER A 19 10.06 10.14 -22.05
N TRP A 20 10.09 10.27 -20.72
CA TRP A 20 11.29 10.01 -19.94
C TRP A 20 11.42 8.55 -19.51
N GLY A 21 10.36 7.96 -18.95
CA GLY A 21 10.26 6.53 -18.60
C GLY A 21 11.33 5.94 -17.66
N ARG A 22 12.30 6.72 -17.18
CA ARG A 22 13.53 6.21 -16.52
C ARG A 22 13.64 6.52 -15.03
N CYS A 23 12.64 7.15 -14.41
CA CYS A 23 12.71 7.45 -12.98
C CYS A 23 12.84 6.16 -12.15
N TYR A 24 13.73 6.18 -11.17
CA TYR A 24 14.04 5.04 -10.31
C TYR A 24 12.80 4.54 -9.53
N PHE A 25 12.00 5.46 -8.97
CA PHE A 25 10.82 5.16 -8.16
C PHE A 25 9.51 5.01 -8.96
N CYS A 26 9.47 5.43 -10.23
CA CYS A 26 8.20 5.50 -10.98
C CYS A 26 7.96 4.23 -11.81
N GLY A 27 6.93 3.46 -11.43
CA GLY A 27 6.44 2.35 -12.24
C GLY A 27 5.39 2.74 -13.29
N TRP A 28 4.68 3.87 -13.11
CA TRP A 28 3.61 4.30 -14.03
C TRP A 28 4.16 4.77 -15.37
N GLY A 29 5.21 5.60 -15.36
CA GLY A 29 5.84 6.10 -16.59
C GLY A 29 6.53 5.04 -17.44
N LYS A 30 6.74 3.83 -16.89
CA LYS A 30 7.28 2.66 -17.61
C LYS A 30 6.20 1.83 -18.31
N ARG A 31 4.92 2.21 -18.19
CA ARG A 31 3.81 1.51 -18.82
C ARG A 31 3.50 2.18 -20.16
N PHE A 32 3.14 1.36 -21.14
CA PHE A 32 2.53 1.79 -22.38
C PHE A 32 1.03 1.52 -22.34
N VAL A 33 0.22 2.49 -22.77
CA VAL A 33 -1.24 2.38 -22.83
C VAL A 33 -1.71 2.75 -24.24
N ASP A 34 -2.24 1.75 -24.95
CA ASP A 34 -2.79 1.92 -26.29
C ASP A 34 -4.28 2.26 -26.21
N VAL A 35 -4.60 3.56 -26.25
CA VAL A 35 -5.96 4.09 -26.20
C VAL A 35 -6.05 5.31 -27.13
N THR A 36 -7.16 5.42 -27.86
CA THR A 36 -7.42 6.57 -28.73
C THR A 36 -7.89 7.81 -27.95
N GLU A 37 -7.62 9.01 -28.47
CA GLU A 37 -8.13 10.23 -27.83
C GLU A 37 -9.65 10.28 -27.82
N GLU A 38 -10.33 9.70 -28.82
CA GLU A 38 -11.78 9.63 -28.86
C GLU A 38 -12.37 8.81 -27.69
N GLU A 39 -11.75 7.69 -27.34
CA GLU A 39 -12.10 6.93 -26.14
C GLU A 39 -11.91 7.76 -24.87
N LEU A 40 -10.80 8.49 -24.76
CA LEU A 40 -10.53 9.35 -23.62
C LEU A 40 -11.52 10.52 -23.53
N ARG A 41 -11.89 11.13 -24.65
CA ARG A 41 -12.94 12.19 -24.72
C ARG A 41 -14.24 11.65 -24.14
N ARG A 42 -14.69 10.46 -24.58
CA ARG A 42 -15.90 9.80 -24.06
C ARG A 42 -15.80 9.46 -22.57
N LYS A 43 -14.62 9.02 -22.10
CA LYS A 43 -14.37 8.72 -20.68
C LYS A 43 -14.45 9.99 -19.83
N PHE A 44 -13.82 11.07 -20.29
CA PHE A 44 -13.76 12.35 -19.60
C PHE A 44 -15.14 13.02 -19.52
N THR A 45 -15.90 13.06 -20.62
CA THR A 45 -17.27 13.61 -20.62
C THR A 45 -18.18 12.92 -19.60
N ARG A 46 -18.19 11.58 -19.57
CA ARG A 46 -18.96 10.80 -18.58
C ARG A 46 -18.54 11.11 -17.14
N PHE A 47 -17.24 11.31 -16.92
CA PHE A 47 -16.72 11.69 -15.61
C PHE A 47 -17.23 13.07 -15.18
N LEU A 48 -17.24 14.06 -16.08
CA LEU A 48 -17.74 15.41 -15.79
C LEU A 48 -19.25 15.41 -15.48
N GLU A 49 -20.05 14.68 -16.24
CA GLU A 49 -21.49 14.54 -15.97
C GLU A 49 -21.76 13.98 -14.58
N LYS A 50 -21.05 12.91 -14.21
CA LYS A 50 -21.21 12.25 -12.91
C LYS A 50 -20.74 13.13 -11.75
N ASN A 51 -19.60 13.81 -11.89
CA ASN A 51 -18.94 14.45 -10.76
C ASN A 51 -19.19 15.96 -10.70
N VAL A 52 -19.03 16.68 -11.81
CA VAL A 52 -19.20 18.13 -11.84
C VAL A 52 -20.68 18.49 -11.89
N LYS A 53 -21.45 17.95 -12.85
CA LYS A 53 -22.86 18.32 -13.00
C LYS A 53 -23.75 17.79 -11.88
N ARG A 54 -23.64 16.49 -11.55
CA ARG A 54 -24.48 15.83 -10.53
C ARG A 54 -23.98 16.03 -9.11
N ARG A 55 -22.68 15.82 -8.85
CA ARG A 55 -22.10 15.91 -7.49
C ARG A 55 -21.56 17.30 -7.14
N LYS A 56 -21.68 18.28 -8.05
CA LYS A 56 -21.29 19.69 -7.87
C LYS A 56 -19.82 19.87 -7.48
N VAL A 57 -18.94 18.98 -7.98
CA VAL A 57 -17.48 19.14 -7.87
C VAL A 57 -17.05 20.43 -8.57
N LYS A 58 -16.09 21.14 -7.98
CA LYS A 58 -15.57 22.41 -8.49
C LYS A 58 -14.16 22.31 -9.05
N VAL A 59 -13.41 21.28 -8.67
CA VAL A 59 -12.03 21.07 -9.13
C VAL A 59 -11.92 19.70 -9.80
N VAL A 60 -11.44 19.68 -11.04
CA VAL A 60 -11.16 18.45 -11.78
C VAL A 60 -9.65 18.21 -11.77
N LYS A 61 -9.19 17.06 -11.27
CA LYS A 61 -7.77 16.67 -11.29
C LYS A 61 -7.56 15.56 -12.32
N ILE A 62 -6.70 15.81 -13.31
CA ILE A 62 -6.32 14.83 -14.33
C ILE A 62 -4.92 14.31 -14.00
N PHE A 63 -4.86 13.01 -13.74
CA PHE A 63 -3.62 12.26 -13.55
C PHE A 63 -3.27 11.52 -14.83
N SER A 64 -1.97 11.43 -15.16
CA SER A 64 -1.49 10.68 -16.32
C SER A 64 -0.25 9.85 -15.97
N SER A 65 0.13 8.89 -16.82
CA SER A 65 1.36 8.12 -16.64
C SER A 65 2.63 8.90 -16.97
N GLY A 66 2.53 10.14 -17.44
CA GLY A 66 3.66 10.95 -17.89
C GLY A 66 3.35 12.45 -17.87
N SER A 67 3.31 13.08 -19.03
CA SER A 67 3.02 14.51 -19.15
C SER A 67 1.78 14.71 -19.99
N PHE A 68 0.79 15.39 -19.43
CA PHE A 68 -0.44 15.76 -20.14
C PHE A 68 -0.20 16.79 -21.24
N LEU A 69 0.92 17.51 -21.20
CA LEU A 69 1.37 18.45 -22.23
C LEU A 69 2.37 17.83 -23.23
N ASP A 70 2.67 16.53 -23.14
CA ASP A 70 3.48 15.86 -24.16
C ASP A 70 2.61 15.49 -25.36
N GLU A 71 2.85 16.12 -26.51
CA GLU A 71 2.10 15.87 -27.75
C GLU A 71 2.18 14.44 -28.27
N LYS A 72 3.21 13.68 -27.86
CA LYS A 72 3.29 12.24 -28.16
C LYS A 72 2.24 11.44 -27.38
N GLN A 73 1.86 11.91 -26.19
CA GLN A 73 0.83 11.30 -25.37
C GLN A 73 -0.55 11.89 -25.65
N PHE A 74 -0.67 13.22 -25.74
CA PHE A 74 -1.92 13.95 -25.90
C PHE A 74 -1.76 15.16 -26.82
N SER A 75 -2.54 15.23 -27.89
CA SER A 75 -2.59 16.39 -28.77
C SER A 75 -3.00 17.65 -28.01
N ARG A 76 -2.53 18.83 -28.46
CA ARG A 76 -2.94 20.12 -27.89
C ARG A 76 -4.46 20.30 -27.94
N ASP A 77 -5.11 19.78 -28.99
CA ASP A 77 -6.57 19.79 -29.16
C ASP A 77 -7.29 18.96 -28.12
N PHE A 78 -6.71 17.84 -27.70
CA PHE A 78 -7.26 17.03 -26.63
C PHE A 78 -7.14 17.73 -25.27
N VAL A 79 -5.97 18.30 -24.98
CA VAL A 79 -5.74 19.07 -23.75
C VAL A 79 -6.72 20.23 -23.66
N LYS A 80 -6.82 21.04 -24.73
CA LYS A 80 -7.76 22.16 -24.81
C LYS A 80 -9.22 21.71 -24.62
N PHE A 81 -9.63 20.65 -25.31
CA PHE A 81 -10.95 20.06 -25.12
C PHE A 81 -11.24 19.69 -23.67
N CYS A 82 -10.29 19.10 -22.96
CA CYS A 82 -10.47 18.75 -21.54
C CYS A 82 -10.71 19.99 -20.68
N ILE A 83 -9.98 21.06 -20.91
CA ILE A 83 -10.11 22.33 -20.18
C ILE A 83 -11.47 22.98 -20.48
N GLU A 84 -11.83 23.10 -21.77
CA GLU A 84 -13.10 23.67 -22.21
C GLU A 84 -14.29 22.89 -21.67
N LYS A 85 -14.27 21.55 -21.77
CA LYS A 85 -15.36 20.70 -21.27
C LYS A 85 -15.49 20.76 -19.76
N ALA A 86 -14.38 20.87 -19.02
CA ALA A 86 -14.43 21.06 -17.58
C ALA A 86 -15.12 22.38 -17.22
N LYS A 87 -14.77 23.48 -17.91
CA LYS A 87 -15.42 24.79 -17.76
C LYS A 87 -16.91 24.71 -18.09
N GLU A 88 -17.28 24.18 -19.25
CA GLU A 88 -18.68 24.01 -19.68
C GLU A 88 -19.51 23.19 -18.66
N ALA A 89 -18.91 22.18 -18.04
CA ALA A 89 -19.57 21.38 -17.01
C ALA A 89 -19.78 22.13 -15.69
N GLY A 90 -19.11 23.29 -15.49
CA GLY A 90 -19.21 24.14 -14.31
C GLY A 90 -18.05 23.99 -13.32
N ALA A 91 -16.93 23.39 -13.73
CA ALA A 91 -15.71 23.39 -12.92
C ALA A 91 -15.12 24.81 -12.84
N LYS A 92 -14.46 25.12 -11.74
CA LYS A 92 -13.79 26.40 -11.47
C LYS A 92 -12.28 26.31 -11.65
N ALA A 93 -11.71 25.12 -11.43
CA ALA A 93 -10.31 24.86 -11.68
C ALA A 93 -10.12 23.45 -12.27
N ILE A 94 -9.06 23.30 -13.05
CA ILE A 94 -8.56 22.03 -13.55
C ILE A 94 -7.08 21.89 -13.21
N VAL A 95 -6.68 20.72 -12.70
CA VAL A 95 -5.28 20.37 -12.44
C VAL A 95 -4.83 19.37 -13.50
N ILE A 96 -3.77 19.69 -14.22
CA ILE A 96 -3.13 18.80 -15.21
C ILE A 96 -1.66 18.58 -14.81
N GLU A 97 -1.11 17.43 -15.14
CA GLU A 97 0.28 17.09 -14.80
C GLU A 97 1.21 17.28 -15.99
N SER A 98 2.39 17.83 -15.77
CA SER A 98 3.38 17.97 -16.84
C SER A 98 4.81 17.89 -16.33
N ARG A 99 5.70 17.41 -17.19
CA ARG A 99 7.14 17.55 -16.97
C ARG A 99 7.62 18.93 -17.47
N PRO A 100 8.63 19.55 -16.84
CA PRO A 100 9.07 20.90 -17.16
C PRO A 100 9.36 21.16 -18.64
N GLU A 101 9.93 20.20 -19.36
CA GLU A 101 10.32 20.37 -20.77
C GLU A 101 9.14 20.58 -21.75
N PHE A 102 7.91 20.24 -21.34
CA PHE A 102 6.70 20.44 -22.14
C PHE A 102 5.96 21.74 -21.81
N VAL A 103 6.44 22.48 -20.82
CA VAL A 103 5.90 23.79 -20.45
C VAL A 103 6.52 24.85 -21.35
N GLN A 104 5.90 25.08 -22.50
CA GLN A 104 6.36 26.00 -23.54
C GLN A 104 5.32 27.08 -23.81
N ASP A 105 5.76 28.30 -24.13
CA ASP A 105 4.85 29.43 -24.38
C ASP A 105 3.79 29.08 -25.44
N SER A 106 4.19 28.50 -26.58
CA SER A 106 3.25 28.12 -27.65
C SER A 106 2.18 27.08 -27.24
N VAL A 107 2.48 26.23 -26.25
CA VAL A 107 1.52 25.25 -25.74
C VAL A 107 0.54 25.94 -24.80
N LEU A 108 1.05 26.76 -23.87
CA LEU A 108 0.24 27.47 -22.88
C LEU A 108 -0.70 28.47 -23.54
N GLU A 109 -0.22 29.23 -24.53
CA GLU A 109 -1.04 30.16 -25.33
C GLU A 109 -2.22 29.44 -25.99
N TYR A 110 -1.98 28.25 -26.53
CA TYR A 110 -3.01 27.50 -27.26
C TYR A 110 -4.11 26.93 -26.36
N ILE A 111 -3.72 26.39 -25.20
CA ILE A 111 -4.61 25.68 -24.27
C ILE A 111 -5.25 26.61 -23.23
N ASN A 112 -4.85 27.88 -23.18
CA ASN A 112 -5.41 28.83 -22.24
C ASN A 112 -6.91 29.05 -22.54
N VAL A 113 -7.73 28.99 -21.50
CA VAL A 113 -9.19 29.16 -21.58
C VAL A 113 -9.62 30.09 -20.47
N GLU A 114 -10.14 31.27 -20.83
CA GLU A 114 -10.64 32.23 -19.84
C GLU A 114 -11.79 31.66 -19.01
N GLY A 115 -11.90 32.08 -17.75
CA GLY A 115 -13.00 31.69 -16.86
C GLY A 115 -12.85 30.33 -16.18
N ILE A 116 -11.69 29.68 -16.30
CA ILE A 116 -11.29 28.51 -15.52
C ILE A 116 -9.82 28.65 -15.09
N GLU A 117 -9.52 28.37 -13.82
CA GLU A 117 -8.13 28.31 -13.38
C GLU A 117 -7.47 27.02 -13.86
N ILE A 118 -6.32 27.12 -14.51
CA ILE A 118 -5.54 25.96 -14.95
C ILE A 118 -4.30 25.85 -14.06
N HIS A 119 -4.24 24.76 -13.31
CA HIS A 119 -3.12 24.42 -12.43
C HIS A 119 -2.26 23.36 -13.10
N VAL A 120 -0.99 23.65 -13.33
CA VAL A 120 -0.02 22.67 -13.85
C VAL A 120 0.77 22.11 -12.70
N ALA A 121 0.59 20.81 -12.46
CA ALA A 121 1.30 20.03 -11.46
C ALA A 121 2.62 19.51 -12.02
N ILE A 122 3.73 19.89 -11.39
CA ILE A 122 5.09 19.48 -11.76
C ILE A 122 5.69 18.63 -10.63
N GLY A 123 6.13 17.42 -10.97
CA GLY A 123 6.92 16.57 -10.08
C GLY A 123 8.38 17.04 -10.04
N LEU A 124 8.68 17.95 -9.10
CA LEU A 124 10.04 18.33 -8.71
C LEU A 124 10.67 17.26 -7.83
N GLU A 125 9.86 16.56 -7.03
CA GLU A 125 10.26 15.53 -6.06
C GLU A 125 11.09 16.08 -4.90
N LEU A 126 12.30 16.59 -5.15
CA LEU A 126 13.20 17.23 -4.17
C LEU A 126 14.04 18.30 -4.88
N ALA A 127 14.30 19.44 -4.24
CA ALA A 127 15.12 20.53 -4.78
C ALA A 127 16.62 20.27 -4.63
N ASP A 128 17.09 19.13 -5.14
CA ASP A 128 18.48 18.71 -5.11
C ASP A 128 18.87 17.99 -6.39
N ASP A 129 19.78 18.58 -7.17
CA ASP A 129 20.15 18.06 -8.49
C ASP A 129 20.91 16.72 -8.41
N GLU A 130 21.64 16.45 -7.32
CA GLU A 130 22.26 15.15 -7.14
C GLU A 130 21.18 14.08 -6.95
N VAL A 131 20.20 14.33 -6.06
CA VAL A 131 19.06 13.42 -5.91
C VAL A 131 18.29 13.27 -7.20
N LEU A 132 17.94 14.37 -7.88
CA LEU A 132 17.13 14.34 -9.09
C LEU A 132 17.79 13.59 -10.25
N LEU A 133 19.07 13.83 -10.50
CA LEU A 133 19.75 13.34 -11.69
C LEU A 133 20.39 11.96 -11.46
N LYS A 134 21.01 11.74 -10.30
CA LYS A 134 21.79 10.52 -10.01
C LYS A 134 20.95 9.43 -9.37
N TYR A 135 20.17 9.78 -8.34
CA TYR A 135 19.45 8.78 -7.53
C TYR A 135 18.04 8.51 -8.08
N TYR A 136 17.21 9.55 -8.17
CA TYR A 136 15.87 9.45 -8.74
C TYR A 136 15.90 9.26 -10.26
N ARG A 137 16.98 9.67 -10.94
CA ARG A 137 17.13 9.65 -12.40
C ARG A 137 15.90 10.24 -13.09
N LYS A 138 15.43 11.39 -12.60
CA LYS A 138 14.22 12.09 -13.05
C LYS A 138 14.43 12.80 -14.39
N GLY A 139 15.68 13.12 -14.73
CA GLY A 139 16.03 13.76 -16.00
C GLY A 139 15.55 15.20 -16.09
N LEU A 140 15.54 15.92 -14.97
CA LEU A 140 15.31 17.36 -14.87
C LEU A 140 16.12 17.89 -13.69
N SER A 141 16.55 19.15 -13.79
CA SER A 141 17.20 19.90 -12.71
C SER A 141 16.22 20.85 -12.02
N VAL A 142 16.60 21.38 -10.86
CA VAL A 142 15.89 22.47 -10.19
C VAL A 142 15.76 23.69 -11.10
N ARG A 143 16.78 23.97 -11.93
CA ARG A 143 16.74 25.06 -12.92
C ARG A 143 15.67 24.84 -13.98
N ASP A 144 15.50 23.61 -14.46
CA ASP A 144 14.45 23.28 -15.43
C ASP A 144 13.06 23.51 -14.85
N TYR A 145 12.86 23.08 -13.60
CA TYR A 145 11.65 23.35 -12.85
C TYR A 145 11.38 24.86 -12.72
N LEU A 146 12.36 25.67 -12.31
CA LEU A 146 12.19 27.12 -12.15
C LEU A 146 11.85 27.82 -13.47
N ARG A 147 12.46 27.39 -14.59
CA ARG A 147 12.11 27.91 -15.92
C ARG A 147 10.65 27.61 -16.28
N ALA A 148 10.19 26.38 -16.03
CA ALA A 148 8.79 26.01 -16.26
C ALA A 148 7.84 26.84 -15.38
N VAL A 149 8.19 27.05 -14.10
CA VAL A 149 7.41 27.90 -13.19
C VAL A 149 7.30 29.34 -13.69
N GLU A 150 8.40 29.92 -14.16
CA GLU A 150 8.38 31.27 -14.74
C GLU A 150 7.47 31.34 -15.96
N THR A 151 7.59 30.40 -16.89
CA THR A 151 6.75 30.31 -18.08
C THR A 151 5.27 30.17 -17.71
N LEU A 152 4.91 29.31 -16.75
CA LEU A 152 3.52 29.19 -16.28
C LEU A 152 2.98 30.51 -15.74
N LYS A 153 3.75 31.21 -14.91
CA LYS A 153 3.34 32.48 -14.31
C LYS A 153 3.14 33.58 -15.35
N ARG A 154 4.01 33.67 -16.36
CA ARG A 154 3.86 34.65 -17.46
C ARG A 154 2.54 34.48 -18.21
N HIS A 155 2.06 33.24 -18.34
CA HIS A 155 0.78 32.91 -18.99
C HIS A 155 -0.41 32.84 -18.02
N ALA A 156 -0.25 33.31 -16.78
CA ALA A 156 -1.27 33.29 -15.72
C ALA A 156 -1.78 31.88 -15.32
N PHE A 157 -1.02 30.82 -15.61
CA PHE A 157 -1.27 29.48 -15.09
C PHE A 157 -0.83 29.39 -13.63
N LYS A 158 -1.50 28.51 -12.89
CA LYS A 158 -1.20 28.24 -11.48
C LYS A 158 -0.19 27.10 -11.37
N VAL A 159 0.73 27.22 -10.43
CA VAL A 159 1.81 26.26 -10.22
C VAL A 159 1.47 25.34 -9.06
N ARG A 160 1.43 24.04 -9.33
CA ARG A 160 1.33 23.01 -8.30
C ARG A 160 2.60 22.18 -8.32
N THR A 161 3.17 21.89 -7.16
CA THR A 161 4.43 21.15 -7.07
C THR A 161 4.25 19.88 -6.26
N TYR A 162 4.70 18.75 -6.82
CA TYR A 162 4.75 17.48 -6.10
C TYR A 162 6.16 17.22 -5.59
N ILE A 163 6.21 16.86 -4.31
CA ILE A 163 7.40 16.49 -3.55
C ILE A 163 7.24 15.03 -3.15
N LEU A 164 8.29 14.24 -3.34
CA LEU A 164 8.32 12.82 -3.00
C LEU A 164 9.43 12.56 -2.00
N VAL A 165 9.04 12.22 -0.78
CA VAL A 165 9.99 11.84 0.28
C VAL A 165 10.24 10.35 0.26
N ASN A 166 11.43 9.95 0.69
CA ASN A 166 11.86 8.56 0.80
C ASN A 166 11.80 7.76 -0.53
N GLY A 167 11.99 8.41 -1.68
CA GLY A 167 11.93 7.75 -2.99
C GLY A 167 13.18 6.95 -3.39
N HIS A 168 14.14 6.78 -2.49
CA HIS A 168 15.40 6.04 -2.73
C HIS A 168 16.03 5.58 -1.40
N PRO A 169 16.74 4.42 -1.35
CA PRO A 169 17.44 3.91 -0.15
C PRO A 169 18.26 4.93 0.65
N ILE A 170 18.99 5.84 -0.01
CA ILE A 170 19.80 6.88 0.66
C ILE A 170 18.97 7.80 1.58
N LEU A 171 17.69 7.96 1.29
CA LEU A 171 16.79 8.88 2.01
C LEU A 171 16.16 8.21 3.25
N GLN A 172 16.52 6.96 3.54
CA GLN A 172 16.25 6.35 4.84
C GLN A 172 17.16 6.90 5.94
N ASP A 173 18.22 7.63 5.59
CA ASP A 173 18.80 8.61 6.51
C ASP A 173 17.83 9.78 6.65
N LEU A 174 17.01 9.73 7.70
CA LEU A 174 15.97 10.74 7.96
C LEU A 174 16.55 12.14 8.25
N LYS A 175 17.82 12.23 8.66
CA LYS A 175 18.49 13.53 8.84
C LYS A 175 18.77 14.17 7.48
N LEU A 176 19.36 13.41 6.56
CA LEU A 176 19.58 13.85 5.18
C LEU A 176 18.26 14.19 4.48
N GLN A 177 17.25 13.32 4.61
CA GLN A 177 15.92 13.55 4.03
C GLN A 177 15.26 14.82 4.57
N ARG A 178 15.43 15.14 5.86
CA ARG A 178 14.91 16.35 6.48
C ARG A 178 15.61 17.61 5.93
N GLU A 179 16.93 17.62 5.90
CA GLU A 179 17.73 18.74 5.36
C GLU A 179 17.34 19.08 3.92
N ILE A 180 17.25 18.07 3.04
CA ILE A 180 16.86 18.27 1.64
C ILE A 180 15.40 18.75 1.54
N LEU A 181 14.51 18.21 2.39
CA LEU A 181 13.10 18.61 2.38
C LEU A 181 12.93 20.07 2.82
N GLU A 182 13.63 20.53 3.86
CA GLU A 182 13.62 21.92 4.31
C GLU A 182 14.03 22.87 3.18
N LYS A 183 15.18 22.61 2.54
CA LYS A 183 15.64 23.35 1.35
C LYS A 183 14.61 23.33 0.22
N THR A 184 13.96 22.18 0.02
CA THR A 184 12.90 22.04 -1.00
C THR A 184 11.71 22.92 -0.69
N MET A 185 11.23 22.90 0.55
CA MET A 185 10.07 23.66 1.00
C MET A 185 10.33 25.17 0.97
N ASP A 186 11.52 25.61 1.38
CA ASP A 186 11.96 27.00 1.28
C ASP A 186 11.94 27.54 -0.15
N LEU A 187 12.22 26.69 -1.14
CA LEU A 187 12.14 27.05 -2.55
C LEU A 187 10.68 27.02 -3.04
N VAL A 188 9.99 25.90 -2.87
CA VAL A 188 8.69 25.68 -3.52
C VAL A 188 7.60 26.58 -2.96
N LEU A 189 7.66 26.97 -1.69
CA LEU A 189 6.70 27.87 -1.07
C LEU A 189 6.83 29.32 -1.59
N LYS A 190 7.98 29.69 -2.17
CA LYS A 190 8.16 31.01 -2.81
C LYS A 190 7.57 31.04 -4.22
N VAL A 191 7.55 29.89 -4.89
CA VAL A 191 7.29 29.84 -6.34
C VAL A 191 6.01 29.12 -6.74
N SER A 192 5.42 28.29 -5.88
CA SER A 192 4.22 27.50 -6.15
C SER A 192 2.97 28.10 -5.51
N ASP A 193 1.82 27.98 -6.17
CA ASP A 193 0.51 28.28 -5.58
C ASP A 193 0.05 27.16 -4.63
N THR A 194 0.36 25.90 -4.95
CA THR A 194 0.10 24.74 -4.07
C THR A 194 1.22 23.71 -4.10
N VAL A 195 1.40 22.98 -3.01
CA VAL A 195 2.42 21.95 -2.84
C VAL A 195 1.78 20.67 -2.30
N VAL A 196 2.21 19.51 -2.78
CA VAL A 196 1.83 18.21 -2.24
C VAL A 196 3.07 17.45 -1.82
N ILE A 197 3.14 17.05 -0.56
CA ILE A 197 4.21 16.18 -0.05
C ILE A 197 3.67 14.75 -0.01
N ILE A 198 4.33 13.84 -0.71
CA ILE A 198 3.87 12.48 -0.98
C ILE A 198 4.85 11.49 -0.34
N ASN A 199 4.34 10.49 0.37
CA ASN A 199 5.13 9.34 0.82
C ASN A 199 5.42 8.39 -0.34
N ALA A 200 6.66 7.97 -0.53
CA ALA A 200 7.02 7.01 -1.56
C ALA A 200 6.49 5.60 -1.25
N TYR A 201 5.97 4.94 -2.28
CA TYR A 201 5.52 3.55 -2.25
C TYR A 201 6.15 2.75 -3.41
N PRO A 202 6.36 1.43 -3.24
CA PRO A 202 7.06 0.60 -4.21
C PRO A 202 6.16 0.27 -5.41
N HIS A 203 6.29 1.03 -6.49
CA HIS A 203 5.53 0.79 -7.71
C HIS A 203 6.07 -0.45 -8.46
N MET A 204 5.21 -1.39 -8.83
CA MET A 204 5.56 -2.71 -9.41
C MET A 204 6.61 -2.73 -10.54
N LYS A 205 6.73 -1.68 -11.36
CA LYS A 205 7.73 -1.59 -12.45
C LYS A 205 8.95 -0.73 -12.12
N SER A 206 9.03 -0.22 -10.89
CA SER A 206 10.12 0.64 -10.42
C SER A 206 11.28 -0.17 -9.88
N GLU A 207 12.47 0.43 -9.85
CA GLU A 207 13.63 -0.19 -9.18
C GLU A 207 13.51 -0.07 -7.67
N LEU A 208 12.80 0.96 -7.17
CA LEU A 208 12.43 1.05 -5.76
C LEU A 208 11.64 -0.17 -5.29
N TRP A 209 10.81 -0.78 -6.15
CA TRP A 209 10.12 -2.03 -5.84
C TRP A 209 11.11 -3.21 -5.70
N GLU A 210 12.15 -3.26 -6.51
CA GLU A 210 13.20 -4.28 -6.39
C GLU A 210 13.99 -4.11 -5.08
N ASP A 211 14.33 -2.87 -4.71
CA ASP A 211 15.02 -2.63 -3.43
C ASP A 211 14.10 -2.86 -2.23
N TRP A 212 12.81 -2.60 -2.36
CA TRP A 212 11.81 -2.96 -1.36
C TRP A 212 11.71 -4.47 -1.16
N ILE A 213 11.56 -5.23 -2.26
CA ILE A 213 11.38 -6.67 -2.19
C ILE A 213 12.64 -7.39 -1.73
N ASN A 214 13.81 -6.80 -1.94
CA ASN A 214 15.10 -7.26 -1.41
C ASN A 214 15.43 -6.69 -0.01
N LEU A 215 14.46 -6.04 0.65
CA LEU A 215 14.56 -5.49 2.01
C LEU A 215 15.64 -4.41 2.19
N LYS A 216 16.12 -3.79 1.10
CA LYS A 216 17.07 -2.67 1.10
C LYS A 216 16.39 -1.33 1.34
N TRP A 217 15.09 -1.24 1.04
CA TRP A 217 14.28 -0.05 1.26
C TRP A 217 12.93 -0.39 1.87
N LYS A 218 12.38 0.55 2.64
CA LYS A 218 11.05 0.45 3.24
C LYS A 218 10.30 1.77 3.10
N PRO A 219 8.97 1.74 2.83
CA PRO A 219 8.16 2.94 2.90
C PRO A 219 8.15 3.48 4.34
N LEU A 220 8.02 4.80 4.50
CA LEU A 220 7.82 5.40 5.81
C LEU A 220 6.45 4.98 6.33
N ASP A 221 6.35 4.63 7.60
CA ASP A 221 5.05 4.51 8.25
C ASP A 221 4.44 5.89 8.56
N GLU A 222 3.22 5.89 9.10
CA GLU A 222 2.46 7.12 9.37
C GLU A 222 3.19 8.01 10.38
N GLU A 223 3.84 7.44 11.40
CA GLU A 223 4.55 8.21 12.43
C GLU A 223 5.81 8.86 11.84
N GLN A 224 6.63 8.08 11.13
CA GLN A 224 7.85 8.56 10.49
C GLN A 224 7.57 9.66 9.46
N PHE A 225 6.55 9.46 8.62
CA PHE A 225 6.16 10.43 7.61
C PHE A 225 5.64 11.72 8.24
N MET A 226 4.79 11.62 9.27
CA MET A 226 4.24 12.79 9.94
C MET A 226 5.32 13.57 10.71
N ASP A 227 6.28 12.90 11.36
CA ASP A 227 7.41 13.57 12.00
C ASP A 227 8.27 14.36 10.99
N LEU A 228 8.44 13.82 9.78
CA LEU A 228 9.20 14.46 8.72
C LEU A 228 8.51 15.73 8.20
N VAL A 229 7.18 15.74 8.08
CA VAL A 229 6.42 16.82 7.42
C VAL A 229 5.68 17.77 8.37
N LYS A 230 5.75 17.54 9.69
CA LYS A 230 4.96 18.25 10.71
C LYS A 230 5.02 19.77 10.65
N GLU A 231 6.14 20.33 10.20
CA GLU A 231 6.36 21.78 10.14
C GLU A 231 5.46 22.48 9.10
N TRP A 232 5.05 21.76 8.05
CA TRP A 232 4.28 22.33 6.94
C TRP A 232 2.81 21.93 6.93
N ILE A 233 2.35 21.10 7.88
CA ILE A 233 0.99 20.55 7.89
C ILE A 233 -0.10 21.63 7.93
N ASN A 234 0.20 22.75 8.60
CA ASN A 234 -0.72 23.86 8.81
C ASN A 234 -0.63 24.94 7.72
N ASP A 235 0.33 24.84 6.78
CA ASP A 235 0.40 25.79 5.67
C ASP A 235 -0.79 25.59 4.73
N PRO A 236 -1.58 26.64 4.41
CA PRO A 236 -2.77 26.51 3.57
C PRO A 236 -2.47 26.08 2.14
N ARG A 237 -1.22 26.22 1.67
CA ARG A 237 -0.76 25.82 0.33
C ARG A 237 -0.36 24.35 0.27
N VAL A 238 -0.14 23.72 1.42
CA VAL A 238 0.44 22.36 1.52
C VAL A 238 -0.64 21.32 1.74
N GLU A 239 -0.61 20.28 0.92
CA GLU A 239 -1.37 19.05 1.07
C GLU A 239 -0.41 17.91 1.43
N ILE A 240 -0.74 17.15 2.47
CA ILE A 240 0.03 15.99 2.91
C ILE A 240 -0.67 14.73 2.39
N ASP A 241 0.03 13.94 1.58
CA ASP A 241 -0.50 12.74 0.96
C ASP A 241 0.26 11.49 1.41
N PHE A 242 -0.13 11.00 2.59
CA PHE A 242 0.32 9.70 3.07
C PHE A 242 -0.35 8.53 2.33
N ASN A 243 -1.60 8.68 1.90
CA ASN A 243 -2.46 7.57 1.46
C ASN A 243 -2.59 7.44 -0.06
N ASN A 244 -1.73 8.10 -0.85
CA ASN A 244 -1.83 8.26 -2.31
C ASN A 244 -2.27 6.99 -3.06
N LEU A 245 -1.97 5.79 -2.53
CA LEU A 245 -2.27 4.52 -3.20
C LEU A 245 -2.96 3.43 -2.36
N ASN A 246 -3.44 3.70 -1.14
CA ASN A 246 -3.93 2.66 -0.21
C ASN A 246 -3.01 1.42 -0.26
N PHE A 247 -1.76 1.64 0.15
CA PHE A 247 -0.68 0.68 -0.06
C PHE A 247 -1.04 -0.71 0.46
N ILE A 248 -0.96 -1.70 -0.43
CA ILE A 248 -1.03 -3.13 -0.13
C ILE A 248 0.11 -3.77 -0.92
N PRO A 249 0.90 -4.68 -0.35
CA PRO A 249 1.94 -5.39 -1.06
C PRO A 249 1.43 -6.03 -2.36
N ARG A 250 2.09 -5.72 -3.48
CA ARG A 250 1.79 -6.28 -4.80
C ARG A 250 3.06 -6.79 -5.45
N PHE A 251 2.92 -7.92 -6.12
CA PHE A 251 4.01 -8.63 -6.77
C PHE A 251 3.66 -8.76 -8.26
N PRO A 252 4.51 -8.30 -9.19
CA PRO A 252 4.32 -8.53 -10.62
C PRO A 252 4.23 -10.03 -10.91
N LYS A 253 3.39 -10.45 -11.86
CA LYS A 253 3.20 -11.87 -12.19
C LYS A 253 4.51 -12.52 -12.64
N GLU A 254 5.28 -11.78 -13.43
CA GLU A 254 6.61 -12.15 -13.92
C GLU A 254 7.67 -12.29 -12.81
N LYS A 255 7.39 -11.81 -11.60
CA LYS A 255 8.26 -11.92 -10.41
C LYS A 255 7.74 -12.95 -9.40
N MET A 256 6.55 -13.51 -9.61
CA MET A 256 6.00 -14.52 -8.72
C MET A 256 6.72 -15.86 -8.92
N ILE A 257 7.21 -16.43 -7.83
CA ILE A 257 7.82 -17.77 -7.77
C ILE A 257 7.01 -18.69 -6.88
N TYR A 258 7.01 -19.99 -7.18
CA TYR A 258 6.40 -20.99 -6.31
C TYR A 258 7.39 -21.39 -5.22
N LEU A 259 7.13 -20.94 -3.98
CA LEU A 259 8.02 -21.17 -2.85
C LEU A 259 7.81 -22.59 -2.31
N LYS A 260 8.62 -23.55 -2.74
CA LYS A 260 8.58 -24.94 -2.28
C LYS A 260 9.90 -25.37 -1.65
N GLY A 261 9.88 -25.69 -0.37
CA GLY A 261 11.05 -26.22 0.34
C GLY A 261 10.97 -26.03 1.85
N VAL A 262 11.98 -26.56 2.54
CA VAL A 262 12.22 -26.41 3.97
C VAL A 262 13.64 -25.88 4.14
N GLY A 263 13.78 -24.78 4.86
CA GLY A 263 15.05 -24.07 5.02
C GLY A 263 14.83 -22.62 5.43
N ARG A 264 15.88 -21.97 5.94
CA ARG A 264 15.83 -20.57 6.37
C ARG A 264 15.42 -19.67 5.21
N GLU A 265 15.94 -19.91 4.02
CA GLU A 265 15.65 -19.18 2.79
C GLU A 265 14.16 -19.19 2.41
N TYR A 266 13.43 -20.24 2.77
CA TYR A 266 11.97 -20.31 2.61
C TYR A 266 11.24 -19.67 3.77
N LEU A 267 11.76 -19.84 4.99
CA LEU A 267 11.11 -19.37 6.22
C LEU A 267 11.13 -17.84 6.34
N VAL A 268 12.27 -17.22 6.02
CA VAL A 268 12.49 -15.75 6.00
C VAL A 268 12.60 -15.21 4.58
N HIS A 269 11.93 -15.84 3.62
CA HIS A 269 11.91 -15.38 2.25
C HIS A 269 11.46 -13.90 2.19
N PRO A 270 12.11 -13.02 1.40
CA PRO A 270 11.83 -11.59 1.42
C PRO A 270 10.36 -11.23 1.15
N TYR A 271 9.66 -12.05 0.35
CA TYR A 271 8.23 -11.85 0.08
C TYR A 271 7.37 -12.00 1.35
N TYR A 272 7.76 -12.90 2.26
CA TYR A 272 7.10 -13.04 3.55
C TYR A 272 7.47 -11.88 4.48
N GLU A 273 8.75 -11.49 4.54
CA GLU A 273 9.21 -10.38 5.37
C GLU A 273 8.51 -9.06 5.03
N VAL A 274 8.32 -8.79 3.74
CA VAL A 274 7.54 -7.65 3.24
C VAL A 274 6.10 -7.66 3.77
N TRP A 275 5.44 -8.82 3.78
CA TRP A 275 4.09 -8.93 4.33
C TRP A 275 4.05 -8.80 5.85
N GLN A 276 5.01 -9.40 6.56
CA GLN A 276 5.08 -9.30 8.02
C GLN A 276 5.31 -7.84 8.45
N ASP A 277 6.18 -7.12 7.73
CA ASP A 277 6.41 -5.69 7.91
C ASP A 277 5.13 -4.88 7.63
N TYR A 278 4.42 -5.18 6.54
CA TYR A 278 3.13 -4.56 6.22
C TYR A 278 2.09 -4.77 7.33
N PHE A 279 1.98 -6.00 7.86
CA PHE A 279 1.02 -6.32 8.91
C PHE A 279 1.30 -5.58 10.22
N VAL A 280 2.53 -5.17 10.47
CA VAL A 280 2.90 -4.40 11.67
C VAL A 280 2.75 -2.89 11.43
N ARG A 281 3.16 -2.38 10.27
CA ARG A 281 3.28 -0.92 10.06
C ARG A 281 2.07 -0.27 9.41
N PHE A 282 1.34 -0.98 8.54
CA PHE A 282 0.29 -0.37 7.70
C PHE A 282 -1.09 -1.00 7.89
N TYR A 283 -1.15 -2.29 8.21
CA TYR A 283 -2.41 -3.00 8.40
C TYR A 283 -3.19 -2.48 9.61
N LYS A 284 -4.51 -2.30 9.43
CA LYS A 284 -5.47 -1.99 10.50
C LYS A 284 -6.44 -3.17 10.61
N PRO A 285 -6.45 -3.91 11.74
CA PRO A 285 -7.42 -4.99 11.94
C PRO A 285 -8.87 -4.49 11.84
N PRO A 286 -9.82 -5.32 11.37
CA PRO A 286 -11.21 -4.88 11.24
C PRO A 286 -11.78 -4.45 12.61
N PRO A 287 -12.41 -3.27 12.70
CA PRO A 287 -12.77 -2.65 13.97
C PRO A 287 -13.83 -3.42 14.77
N GLU A 288 -14.63 -4.24 14.10
CA GLU A 288 -15.67 -5.07 14.72
C GLU A 288 -15.12 -6.32 15.41
N LYS A 289 -13.82 -6.61 15.28
CA LYS A 289 -13.21 -7.79 15.89
C LYS A 289 -12.70 -7.48 17.29
N GLU A 290 -13.22 -8.22 18.27
CA GLU A 290 -12.90 -8.07 19.69
C GLU A 290 -12.05 -9.22 20.23
N TYR A 291 -11.95 -10.33 19.50
CA TYR A 291 -11.21 -11.54 19.89
C TYR A 291 -10.37 -12.03 18.72
N LEU A 292 -9.22 -12.64 19.00
CA LEU A 292 -8.36 -13.23 17.97
C LEU A 292 -8.40 -14.75 18.08
N LEU A 293 -8.52 -15.46 16.96
CA LEU A 293 -8.41 -16.91 16.87
C LEU A 293 -7.23 -17.28 15.95
N PHE A 294 -6.16 -17.81 16.55
CA PHE A 294 -5.04 -18.40 15.84
C PHE A 294 -5.43 -19.78 15.30
N VAL A 295 -5.15 -20.02 14.01
CA VAL A 295 -5.47 -21.25 13.29
C VAL A 295 -4.27 -21.74 12.46
N PRO A 296 -4.16 -23.03 12.11
CA PRO A 296 -3.00 -23.53 11.39
C PRO A 296 -3.05 -23.13 9.91
N CYS A 297 -1.89 -23.20 9.24
CA CYS A 297 -1.89 -23.36 7.79
C CYS A 297 -2.53 -24.69 7.35
N SER A 298 -2.66 -24.81 6.04
CA SER A 298 -2.97 -26.06 5.37
C SER A 298 -2.12 -26.20 4.12
N TYR A 299 -1.76 -27.46 3.79
CA TYR A 299 -1.17 -27.82 2.49
C TYR A 299 -2.02 -27.29 1.33
N LYS A 300 -3.34 -27.55 1.35
CA LYS A 300 -4.26 -27.04 0.34
C LYS A 300 -4.47 -25.54 0.51
N LYS A 301 -4.19 -24.78 -0.55
CA LYS A 301 -4.35 -23.31 -0.64
C LYS A 301 -5.40 -22.92 -1.70
N PRO A 302 -6.14 -21.82 -1.49
CA PRO A 302 -6.23 -21.06 -0.24
C PRO A 302 -6.76 -21.91 0.91
N TYR A 303 -6.37 -21.57 2.15
CA TYR A 303 -6.58 -22.44 3.31
C TYR A 303 -8.04 -22.83 3.53
N THR A 304 -8.98 -21.94 3.18
CA THR A 304 -10.44 -22.17 3.25
C THR A 304 -10.94 -23.37 2.44
N ARG A 305 -10.15 -23.89 1.49
CA ARG A 305 -10.49 -25.12 0.73
C ARG A 305 -10.04 -26.41 1.43
N SER A 306 -9.24 -26.30 2.48
CA SER A 306 -8.75 -27.45 3.25
C SER A 306 -9.85 -28.14 4.05
N ARG A 307 -9.64 -29.40 4.45
CA ARG A 307 -10.59 -30.11 5.32
C ARG A 307 -10.71 -29.43 6.69
N THR A 308 -9.58 -29.06 7.29
CA THR A 308 -9.52 -28.36 8.58
C THR A 308 -10.32 -27.06 8.57
N TRP A 309 -10.04 -26.17 7.60
CA TRP A 309 -10.71 -24.87 7.55
C TRP A 309 -12.19 -24.98 7.24
N ARG A 310 -12.59 -25.89 6.34
CA ARG A 310 -14.03 -26.13 6.09
C ARG A 310 -14.74 -26.65 7.33
N ALA A 311 -14.11 -27.53 8.11
CA ALA A 311 -14.70 -28.10 9.31
C ALA A 311 -14.96 -27.02 10.37
N PHE A 312 -13.93 -26.28 10.79
CA PHE A 312 -14.12 -25.29 11.85
C PHE A 312 -14.91 -24.06 11.38
N LEU A 313 -14.61 -23.48 10.21
CA LEU A 313 -15.35 -22.31 9.71
C LEU A 313 -16.80 -22.64 9.42
N GLY A 314 -17.08 -23.81 8.83
CA GLY A 314 -18.44 -24.27 8.57
C GLY A 314 -19.26 -24.38 9.86
N ARG A 315 -18.60 -24.64 11.00
CA ARG A 315 -19.26 -24.71 12.30
C ARG A 315 -19.37 -23.37 13.01
N ILE A 316 -18.28 -22.60 13.11
CA ILE A 316 -18.25 -21.37 13.91
C ILE A 316 -18.95 -20.20 13.23
N SER A 317 -18.99 -20.16 11.89
CA SER A 317 -19.58 -19.05 11.14
C SER A 317 -21.09 -18.89 11.32
N GLY A 318 -21.78 -19.95 11.74
CA GLY A 318 -23.21 -19.92 12.04
C GLY A 318 -23.57 -19.25 13.37
N PHE A 319 -22.59 -18.88 14.21
CA PHE A 319 -22.84 -18.28 15.51
C PHE A 319 -22.69 -16.74 15.49
N PRO A 320 -23.50 -16.01 16.29
CA PRO A 320 -23.41 -14.55 16.37
C PRO A 320 -22.02 -14.03 16.77
N PHE A 321 -21.31 -14.74 17.65
CA PHE A 321 -19.98 -14.36 18.11
C PHE A 321 -18.94 -14.32 16.98
N PHE A 322 -19.17 -15.01 15.86
CA PHE A 322 -18.19 -15.07 14.76
C PHE A 322 -17.88 -13.68 14.19
N LYS A 323 -18.85 -12.76 14.21
CA LYS A 323 -18.64 -11.37 13.80
C LYS A 323 -17.53 -10.70 14.61
N LYS A 324 -17.37 -11.07 15.88
CA LYS A 324 -16.36 -10.55 16.82
C LYS A 324 -15.01 -11.26 16.75
N ILE A 325 -14.90 -12.39 16.04
CA ILE A 325 -13.66 -13.18 15.94
C ILE A 325 -12.85 -12.73 14.72
N HIS A 326 -11.61 -12.34 14.98
CA HIS A 326 -10.58 -12.17 13.97
C HIS A 326 -9.81 -13.49 13.79
N VAL A 327 -9.92 -14.10 12.62
CA VAL A 327 -9.18 -15.32 12.31
C VAL A 327 -7.81 -14.94 11.78
N VAL A 328 -6.75 -15.51 12.35
CA VAL A 328 -5.36 -15.25 11.95
C VAL A 328 -4.63 -16.58 11.80
N ALA A 329 -4.15 -16.88 10.60
CA ALA A 329 -3.36 -18.08 10.36
C ALA A 329 -1.92 -17.90 10.87
N VAL A 330 -1.35 -18.94 11.46
CA VAL A 330 0.08 -19.01 11.81
C VAL A 330 0.71 -20.16 11.04
N SER A 331 1.74 -19.86 10.26
CA SER A 331 2.39 -20.78 9.34
C SER A 331 3.85 -20.42 9.07
N SER A 332 4.55 -21.18 8.21
CA SER A 332 5.92 -20.86 7.78
C SER A 332 6.07 -19.45 7.18
N PRO A 333 5.12 -18.95 6.36
CA PRO A 333 5.09 -17.53 5.98
C PRO A 333 4.90 -16.51 7.12
N GLY A 334 4.49 -16.94 8.32
CA GLY A 334 4.31 -16.10 9.51
C GLY A 334 2.87 -15.95 9.97
N VAL A 335 2.55 -14.75 10.47
CA VAL A 335 1.21 -14.37 10.93
C VAL A 335 0.43 -13.79 9.75
N ILE A 336 -0.74 -14.35 9.43
CA ILE A 336 -1.50 -13.99 8.24
C ILE A 336 -2.97 -13.74 8.63
N PRO A 337 -3.43 -12.49 8.67
CA PRO A 337 -4.85 -12.17 8.87
C PRO A 337 -5.74 -12.79 7.78
N TYR A 338 -6.96 -13.18 8.15
CA TYR A 338 -7.89 -13.89 7.27
C TYR A 338 -8.12 -13.19 5.92
N GLU A 339 -8.17 -11.86 5.91
CA GLU A 339 -8.42 -11.05 4.71
C GLU A 339 -7.31 -11.22 3.65
N TYR A 340 -6.12 -11.67 4.06
CA TYR A 340 -4.92 -11.73 3.22
C TYR A 340 -4.50 -13.15 2.82
N ILE A 341 -5.17 -14.20 3.30
CA ILE A 341 -4.78 -15.60 3.01
C ILE A 341 -4.84 -15.96 1.51
N ASN A 342 -5.58 -15.19 0.72
CA ASN A 342 -5.70 -15.37 -0.73
C ASN A 342 -4.64 -14.59 -1.53
N TYR A 343 -3.80 -13.78 -0.87
CA TYR A 343 -2.75 -13.02 -1.53
C TYR A 343 -1.52 -13.87 -1.75
N TYR A 344 -0.77 -13.53 -2.79
CA TYR A 344 0.55 -14.11 -3.05
C TYR A 344 1.55 -13.59 -2.00
N PRO A 345 2.43 -14.45 -1.41
CA PRO A 345 2.64 -15.87 -1.73
C PRO A 345 1.84 -16.85 -0.86
N PHE A 346 0.99 -16.38 0.05
CA PHE A 346 0.26 -17.24 0.99
C PHE A 346 -0.67 -18.26 0.30
N ASN A 347 -1.14 -17.93 -0.91
CA ASN A 347 -1.92 -18.84 -1.73
C ASN A 347 -1.09 -19.77 -2.64
N ALA A 348 0.24 -19.62 -2.68
CA ALA A 348 1.14 -20.23 -3.68
C ALA A 348 2.53 -20.57 -3.10
N TYR A 349 2.55 -21.44 -2.10
CA TYR A 349 3.79 -22.01 -1.53
C TYR A 349 3.58 -23.49 -1.18
N ASP A 350 4.63 -24.19 -0.77
CA ASP A 350 4.59 -25.52 -0.18
C ASP A 350 5.72 -25.69 0.83
N TRP A 351 5.37 -26.14 2.03
CA TRP A 351 6.30 -26.37 3.13
C TRP A 351 6.13 -27.83 3.58
N PRO A 352 6.95 -28.76 3.04
CA PRO A 352 6.81 -30.18 3.33
C PRO A 352 7.33 -30.50 4.75
N GLU A 353 6.44 -30.55 5.74
CA GLU A 353 6.74 -30.82 7.16
C GLU A 353 7.62 -32.07 7.39
N TRP A 354 7.57 -33.07 6.50
CA TRP A 354 8.37 -34.31 6.60
C TRP A 354 9.85 -34.15 6.23
N LEU A 355 10.25 -33.00 5.67
CA LEU A 355 11.66 -32.68 5.40
C LEU A 355 12.29 -31.83 6.52
N GLU A 356 11.55 -31.55 7.59
CA GLU A 356 12.04 -30.76 8.71
C GLU A 356 13.09 -31.52 9.54
N THR A 357 14.23 -30.87 9.78
CA THR A 357 15.21 -31.26 10.79
C THR A 357 14.90 -30.64 12.16
N PRO A 358 15.48 -31.13 13.26
CA PRO A 358 15.37 -30.50 14.58
C PRO A 358 15.82 -29.02 14.58
N GLU A 359 16.85 -28.69 13.81
CA GLU A 359 17.40 -27.34 13.69
C GLU A 359 16.40 -26.40 13.03
N ILE A 360 15.80 -26.79 11.90
CA ILE A 360 14.83 -25.94 11.21
C ILE A 360 13.52 -25.80 11.99
N LYS A 361 13.11 -26.82 12.76
CA LYS A 361 11.98 -26.70 13.71
C LYS A 361 12.25 -25.66 14.78
N LYS A 362 13.44 -25.67 15.38
CA LYS A 362 13.85 -24.66 16.35
C LYS A 362 13.82 -23.27 15.71
N GLU A 363 14.35 -23.14 14.51
CA GLU A 363 14.35 -21.88 13.78
C GLU A 363 12.94 -21.39 13.43
N TYR A 364 12.05 -22.30 12.99
CA TYR A 364 10.63 -22.04 12.79
C TYR A 364 9.99 -21.43 14.04
N ILE A 365 10.26 -22.02 15.22
CA ILE A 365 9.73 -21.55 16.49
C ILE A 365 10.22 -20.12 16.76
N GLU A 366 11.51 -19.85 16.61
CA GLU A 366 12.07 -18.50 16.86
C GLU A 366 11.51 -17.45 15.92
N VAL A 367 11.51 -17.71 14.61
CA VAL A 367 10.99 -16.77 13.59
C VAL A 367 9.51 -16.51 13.81
N THR A 368 8.73 -17.56 14.07
CA THR A 368 7.29 -17.44 14.31
C THR A 368 7.01 -16.72 15.64
N THR A 369 7.81 -16.95 16.68
CA THR A 369 7.71 -16.25 17.97
C THR A 369 7.84 -14.75 17.76
N GLU A 370 8.88 -14.31 17.05
CA GLU A 370 9.11 -12.87 16.81
C GLU A 370 8.00 -12.25 15.95
N ARG A 371 7.49 -12.96 14.95
CA ARG A 371 6.37 -12.47 14.11
C ARG A 371 5.07 -12.34 14.91
N VAL A 372 4.73 -13.34 15.73
CA VAL A 372 3.58 -13.27 16.65
C VAL A 372 3.76 -12.13 17.63
N LYS A 373 4.94 -12.00 18.24
CA LYS A 373 5.25 -10.93 19.20
C LYS A 373 5.01 -9.55 18.61
N LYS A 374 5.64 -9.24 17.46
CA LYS A 374 5.48 -7.95 16.78
C LYS A 374 4.02 -7.64 16.42
N TYR A 375 3.28 -8.65 15.96
CA TYR A 375 1.86 -8.50 15.64
C TYR A 375 1.03 -8.17 16.89
N ILE A 376 1.27 -8.86 18.00
CA ILE A 376 0.54 -8.65 19.27
C ILE A 376 0.96 -7.34 19.94
N GLU A 377 2.24 -6.94 19.89
CA GLU A 377 2.68 -5.63 20.38
C GLU A 377 1.91 -4.50 19.67
N LYS A 378 1.77 -4.60 18.33
CA LYS A 378 1.07 -3.59 17.56
C LYS A 378 -0.45 -3.61 17.76
N HIS A 379 -1.06 -4.79 17.66
CA HIS A 379 -2.53 -4.93 17.52
C HIS A 379 -3.21 -5.53 18.73
N GLY A 380 -2.45 -6.09 19.68
CA GLY A 380 -2.97 -6.85 20.82
C GLY A 380 -3.93 -6.07 21.71
N HIS A 381 -3.76 -4.73 21.80
CA HIS A 381 -4.66 -3.84 22.53
C HIS A 381 -6.12 -3.90 22.04
N ARG A 382 -6.37 -4.39 20.82
CA ARG A 382 -7.71 -4.53 20.23
C ARG A 382 -8.46 -5.76 20.68
N TYR A 383 -7.75 -6.78 21.16
CA TYR A 383 -8.33 -8.07 21.47
C TYR A 383 -8.46 -8.26 22.98
N LYS A 384 -9.65 -8.70 23.40
CA LYS A 384 -9.95 -9.03 24.79
C LYS A 384 -9.26 -10.33 25.20
N LEU A 385 -9.36 -11.36 24.36
CA LEU A 385 -8.75 -12.68 24.52
C LEU A 385 -8.21 -13.20 23.19
N PHE A 386 -7.26 -14.13 23.29
CA PHE A 386 -6.60 -14.78 22.18
C PHE A 386 -6.84 -16.29 22.27
N PHE A 387 -7.48 -16.86 21.27
CA PHE A 387 -7.79 -18.28 21.18
C PHE A 387 -6.77 -18.98 20.27
N VAL A 388 -6.42 -20.22 20.58
CA VAL A 388 -5.50 -21.04 19.77
C VAL A 388 -6.17 -22.36 19.39
N TYR A 389 -6.45 -22.53 18.10
CA TYR A 389 -6.94 -23.78 17.53
C TYR A 389 -5.84 -24.45 16.70
N LEU A 390 -4.86 -25.05 17.37
CA LEU A 390 -3.70 -25.73 16.79
C LEU A 390 -3.53 -27.12 17.41
N ARG A 391 -2.70 -27.97 16.79
CA ARG A 391 -2.29 -29.22 17.45
C ARG A 391 -1.41 -28.87 18.66
N PRO A 392 -1.66 -29.43 19.86
CA PRO A 392 -0.87 -29.17 21.06
C PRO A 392 0.64 -29.46 20.94
N ASP A 393 1.02 -30.37 20.04
CA ASP A 393 2.39 -30.80 19.76
C ASP A 393 3.08 -29.96 18.66
N SER A 394 2.38 -29.03 18.01
CA SER A 394 2.93 -28.28 16.87
C SER A 394 3.95 -27.21 17.26
N GLU A 395 4.89 -26.94 16.37
CA GLU A 395 5.88 -25.87 16.51
C GLU A 395 5.20 -24.48 16.56
N SER A 396 4.08 -24.31 15.85
CA SER A 396 3.29 -23.07 15.87
C SER A 396 2.72 -22.75 17.25
N ILE A 397 2.19 -23.72 17.99
CA ILE A 397 1.67 -23.45 19.34
C ILE A 397 2.80 -23.16 20.33
N GLN A 398 3.95 -23.83 20.17
CA GLN A 398 5.15 -23.54 20.96
C GLN A 398 5.62 -22.09 20.74
N ALA A 399 5.64 -21.63 19.50
CA ALA A 399 5.98 -20.25 19.15
C ALA A 399 4.99 -19.22 19.74
N ILE A 400 3.69 -19.50 19.66
CA ILE A 400 2.65 -18.62 20.26
C ILE A 400 2.81 -18.57 21.78
N ARG A 401 2.94 -19.72 22.46
CA ARG A 401 3.16 -19.78 23.92
C ARG A 401 4.40 -18.98 24.31
N LYS A 402 5.50 -19.14 23.57
CA LYS A 402 6.75 -18.40 23.80
C LYS A 402 6.56 -16.89 23.63
N ALA A 403 5.88 -16.44 22.59
CA ALA A 403 5.61 -15.02 22.35
C ALA A 403 4.75 -14.40 23.45
N PHE A 404 3.67 -15.09 23.86
CA PHE A 404 2.80 -14.62 24.94
C PHE A 404 3.50 -14.57 26.29
N LYS A 405 4.41 -15.51 26.56
CA LYS A 405 5.29 -15.49 27.73
C LYS A 405 6.22 -14.27 27.74
N GLN A 406 6.86 -13.96 26.61
CA GLN A 406 7.72 -12.78 26.50
C GLN A 406 6.93 -11.48 26.70
N LEU A 407 5.66 -11.44 26.27
CA LEU A 407 4.77 -10.29 26.41
C LEU A 407 4.05 -10.20 27.76
N LYS A 408 4.17 -11.22 28.62
CA LYS A 408 3.44 -11.33 29.89
C LYS A 408 1.92 -11.30 29.71
N LEU A 409 1.42 -12.00 28.68
CA LEU A 409 0.00 -12.04 28.29
C LEU A 409 -0.61 -13.44 28.39
N GLU A 410 0.04 -14.38 29.07
CA GLU A 410 -0.39 -15.78 29.17
C GLU A 410 -1.82 -15.91 29.72
N ASN A 411 -2.21 -15.01 30.63
CA ASN A 411 -3.56 -14.98 31.21
C ASN A 411 -4.68 -14.66 30.20
N LYS A 412 -4.34 -14.16 29.00
CA LYS A 412 -5.28 -13.88 27.91
C LYS A 412 -5.26 -14.94 26.81
N LEU A 413 -4.34 -15.90 26.87
CA LEU A 413 -4.19 -16.95 25.87
C LEU A 413 -5.03 -18.18 26.26
N ILE A 414 -5.94 -18.59 25.38
CA ILE A 414 -6.88 -19.69 25.61
C ILE A 414 -6.66 -20.75 24.52
N GLU A 415 -6.09 -21.87 24.89
CA GLU A 415 -5.97 -23.02 24.00
C GLU A 415 -7.30 -23.76 23.92
N THR A 416 -7.79 -24.02 22.72
CA THR A 416 -9.15 -24.53 22.51
C THR A 416 -9.17 -26.04 22.24
N LEU A 417 -8.02 -26.71 22.26
CA LEU A 417 -7.91 -28.16 22.06
C LEU A 417 -7.06 -28.76 23.18
N PRO A 418 -7.68 -29.30 24.24
CA PRO A 418 -6.99 -29.99 25.32
C PRO A 418 -6.21 -31.22 24.83
N GLU A 419 -5.12 -31.55 25.53
CA GLU A 419 -4.24 -32.67 25.20
C GLU A 419 -5.02 -34.00 25.23
N GLU A 420 -5.96 -34.17 26.17
CA GLU A 420 -6.73 -35.40 26.34
C GLU A 420 -7.65 -35.68 25.14
N ILE A 421 -8.21 -34.62 24.53
CA ILE A 421 -9.01 -34.74 23.32
C ILE A 421 -8.08 -35.00 22.13
N TYR A 422 -6.98 -34.25 22.03
CA TYR A 422 -6.02 -34.41 20.94
C TYR A 422 -5.47 -35.83 20.85
N GLN A 423 -5.05 -36.44 21.97
CA GLN A 423 -4.51 -37.80 21.97
C GLN A 423 -5.51 -38.86 21.46
N LYS A 424 -6.82 -38.63 21.65
CA LYS A 424 -7.88 -39.53 21.13
C LYS A 424 -8.08 -39.41 19.62
N ILE A 425 -7.85 -38.22 19.06
CA ILE A 425 -8.17 -37.91 17.65
C ILE A 425 -6.94 -37.79 16.76
N LYS A 426 -5.71 -37.87 17.30
CA LYS A 426 -4.45 -37.61 16.57
C LYS A 426 -4.27 -38.47 15.31
N GLU A 427 -4.82 -39.67 15.30
CA GLU A 427 -4.76 -40.60 14.16
C GLU A 427 -5.72 -40.21 13.02
N PHE A 428 -6.74 -39.39 13.30
CA PHE A 428 -7.63 -38.85 12.28
C PHE A 428 -6.91 -37.79 11.46
N LYS A 429 -6.83 -37.96 10.13
CA LYS A 429 -6.10 -37.03 9.24
C LYS A 429 -7.04 -36.11 8.45
N PRO A 430 -7.04 -34.77 8.68
CA PRO A 430 -6.30 -34.03 9.71
C PRO A 430 -7.06 -33.93 11.05
N ALA A 431 -6.35 -34.03 12.18
CA ALA A 431 -6.95 -34.13 13.52
C ALA A 431 -7.85 -32.94 13.86
N LEU A 432 -7.45 -31.73 13.44
CA LEU A 432 -8.22 -30.50 13.61
C LEU A 432 -9.49 -30.42 12.74
N ALA A 433 -9.77 -31.41 11.90
CA ALA A 433 -11.06 -31.55 11.22
C ALA A 433 -11.98 -32.59 11.89
N HIS A 434 -11.54 -33.24 12.97
CA HIS A 434 -12.36 -34.19 13.72
C HIS A 434 -13.53 -33.47 14.41
N PRO A 435 -14.75 -34.03 14.43
CA PRO A 435 -15.90 -33.44 15.10
C PRO A 435 -15.62 -32.99 16.54
N ASP A 436 -15.02 -33.84 17.37
CA ASP A 436 -14.69 -33.51 18.77
C ASP A 436 -13.81 -32.26 18.93
N ALA A 437 -12.82 -32.07 18.04
CA ALA A 437 -11.98 -30.86 18.08
C ALA A 437 -12.79 -29.59 17.74
N VAL A 438 -13.67 -29.69 16.75
CA VAL A 438 -14.52 -28.58 16.31
C VAL A 438 -15.58 -28.27 17.37
N GLU A 439 -16.16 -29.29 18.01
CA GLU A 439 -17.11 -29.13 19.10
C GLU A 439 -16.47 -28.48 20.32
N GLU A 440 -15.25 -28.89 20.68
CA GLU A 440 -14.51 -28.29 21.77
C GLU A 440 -14.14 -26.82 21.51
N LEU A 441 -13.75 -26.48 20.27
CA LEU A 441 -13.56 -25.10 19.83
C LEU A 441 -14.83 -24.28 20.04
N VAL A 442 -15.98 -24.77 19.56
CA VAL A 442 -17.28 -24.09 19.71
C VAL A 442 -17.64 -23.91 21.18
N ARG A 443 -17.48 -24.96 22.00
CA ARG A 443 -17.76 -24.94 23.43
C ARG A 443 -16.95 -23.86 24.12
N THR A 444 -15.64 -23.82 23.85
CA THR A 444 -14.71 -22.84 24.44
C THR A 444 -15.06 -21.42 24.01
N LEU A 445 -15.32 -21.19 22.72
CA LEU A 445 -15.69 -19.87 22.20
C LEU A 445 -17.00 -19.37 22.82
N LYS A 446 -18.03 -20.22 22.91
CA LYS A 446 -19.32 -19.86 23.56
C LYS A 446 -19.17 -19.50 25.03
N MET A 447 -18.30 -20.21 25.74
CA MET A 447 -18.08 -19.98 27.17
C MET A 447 -17.31 -18.68 27.43
N LYS A 448 -16.35 -18.33 26.57
CA LYS A 448 -15.42 -17.22 26.80
C LYS A 448 -15.81 -15.93 26.08
N ILE A 449 -16.60 -16.00 25.00
CA ILE A 449 -17.06 -14.82 24.26
C ILE A 449 -18.45 -14.42 24.74
N LYS A 450 -18.55 -13.20 25.26
CA LYS A 450 -19.81 -12.56 25.66
C LYS A 450 -20.43 -11.75 24.52
#